data_AF-R8AQS3-F1
#
_entry.id   AF-R8AQS3-F1
#
_cell.length_a   1.000
_cell.length_b   1.000
_cell.length_c   1.000
_cell.angle_alpha   90.00
_cell.angle_beta   90.00
_cell.angle_gamma   90.00
#
_symmetry.space_group_name_H-M   'P 1'
#
loop_
_entity.id
_entity.type
_entity.pdbx_description
1 polymer ?
#
loop_
_entity_poly.entity_id
_entity_poly.type
_entity_poly.pdbx_seq_one_letter_code
_entity_poly.pdbx_strand_id
1 'polypeptide(L)'
;MKTNITIYLLSILVQCSNVLASDQACTEAEIEGVTHTKEAVLSKACKTLPNDDSKRIISVIYDTGKTNNQLPIYNWTVALENNKTRLIHSSYTEEIIVDSAINVYPSSIWIDTANYTLANGLRAFGVRLNIESGPNCANFYQGDQLTLFTTKGNKTIPILKKLPMKFAHYIKNPTCASHDNSKEEITERAKSSITILKTKQHGLNDIKITTKSFLIKSINNNEDEIIDSRIFTKTIYFNGVEYEFGGLEENPSKEWWVHKE
;
A
#
# COMPACT_ATOMS: atom_id res chain seq x y z
N MET A 1 38.37 51.76 -17.67
CA MET A 1 37.53 51.41 -16.50
C MET A 1 36.25 50.77 -16.98
N LYS A 2 35.84 49.69 -16.31
CA LYS A 2 34.76 48.72 -16.59
C LYS A 2 35.09 47.66 -17.66
N THR A 3 35.63 46.55 -17.15
CA THR A 3 35.85 45.28 -17.83
C THR A 3 34.56 44.45 -17.79
N ASN A 4 34.08 44.00 -18.96
CA ASN A 4 32.95 43.09 -19.07
C ASN A 4 33.43 41.65 -18.82
N ILE A 5 32.83 40.96 -17.85
CA ILE A 5 33.02 39.53 -17.62
C ILE A 5 31.67 38.86 -17.91
N THR A 6 31.56 38.22 -19.06
CA THR A 6 30.45 37.34 -19.42
C THR A 6 30.73 35.96 -18.85
N ILE A 7 30.02 35.57 -17.79
CA ILE A 7 30.11 34.23 -17.21
C ILE A 7 29.10 33.34 -17.95
N TYR A 8 29.60 32.40 -18.76
CA TYR A 8 28.80 31.30 -19.28
C TYR A 8 28.56 30.30 -18.15
N LEU A 9 27.34 30.28 -17.59
CA LEU A 9 26.89 29.17 -16.75
C LEU A 9 26.54 27.98 -17.64
N LEU A 10 27.48 27.05 -17.76
CA LEU A 10 27.25 25.73 -18.33
C LEU A 10 26.29 24.98 -17.40
N SER A 11 25.05 24.80 -17.83
CA SER A 11 24.05 23.99 -17.15
C SER A 11 24.41 22.51 -17.25
N ILE A 12 25.08 21.98 -16.22
CA ILE A 12 25.24 20.55 -16.02
C ILE A 12 23.90 20.02 -15.47
N LEU A 13 23.00 19.65 -16.38
CA LEU A 13 21.86 18.77 -16.08
C LEU A 13 22.40 17.34 -15.97
N VAL A 14 22.94 16.99 -14.80
CA VAL A 14 23.15 15.58 -14.46
C VAL A 14 21.76 14.97 -14.28
N GLN A 15 21.43 14.08 -15.21
CA GLN A 15 20.29 13.17 -15.17
C GLN A 15 20.32 12.38 -13.86
N CYS A 16 19.50 12.79 -12.89
CA CYS A 16 19.24 12.01 -11.68
C CYS A 16 17.87 11.30 -11.77
N SER A 17 17.48 10.86 -12.97
CA SER A 17 16.12 10.34 -13.21
C SER A 17 16.01 8.81 -13.18
N ASN A 18 17.11 8.06 -13.10
CA ASN A 18 17.08 6.60 -13.28
C ASN A 18 17.39 5.77 -12.02
N VAL A 19 17.60 6.37 -10.85
CA VAL A 19 17.98 5.60 -9.64
C VAL A 19 16.76 5.12 -8.83
N LEU A 20 15.56 5.68 -9.04
CA LEU A 20 14.38 5.35 -8.22
C LEU A 20 13.56 4.16 -8.73
N ALA A 21 13.71 3.77 -10.00
CA ALA A 21 12.99 2.62 -10.57
C ALA A 21 13.63 1.25 -10.23
N SER A 22 14.78 1.24 -9.55
CA SER A 22 15.62 0.05 -9.34
C SER A 22 15.38 -0.69 -8.01
N ASP A 23 14.67 -0.11 -7.04
CA ASP A 23 14.63 -0.66 -5.66
C ASP A 23 13.59 -1.77 -5.45
N GLN A 24 12.69 -1.99 -6.42
CA GLN A 24 11.63 -3.02 -6.34
C GLN A 24 11.57 -3.96 -7.56
N ALA A 25 12.54 -3.87 -8.46
CA ALA A 25 12.54 -4.63 -9.69
C ALA A 25 12.81 -6.13 -9.42
N CYS A 26 12.09 -6.98 -10.15
CA CYS A 26 12.31 -8.42 -10.18
C CYS A 26 13.00 -8.84 -11.47
N THR A 27 13.88 -9.85 -11.39
CA THR A 27 14.33 -10.61 -12.57
C THR A 27 13.33 -11.71 -12.92
N GLU A 28 13.34 -12.25 -14.13
CA GLU A 28 12.44 -13.35 -14.49
C GLU A 28 12.72 -14.63 -13.68
N ALA A 29 14.00 -14.94 -13.44
CA ALA A 29 14.39 -16.10 -12.63
C ALA A 29 13.87 -16.04 -11.18
N GLU A 30 13.69 -14.84 -10.63
CA GLU A 30 13.05 -14.64 -9.31
C GLU A 30 11.58 -15.03 -9.31
N ILE A 31 10.89 -14.72 -10.40
CA ILE A 31 9.45 -14.96 -10.50
C ILE A 31 9.18 -16.44 -10.77
N GLU A 32 9.99 -17.08 -11.60
CA GLU A 32 9.92 -18.53 -11.87
C GLU A 32 10.06 -19.38 -10.61
N GLY A 33 10.76 -18.90 -9.58
CA GLY A 33 10.87 -19.59 -8.28
C GLY A 33 9.59 -19.55 -7.44
N VAL A 34 8.66 -18.62 -7.73
CA VAL A 34 7.45 -18.38 -6.94
C VAL A 34 6.18 -18.78 -7.70
N THR A 35 6.13 -18.56 -9.01
CA THR A 35 5.00 -18.90 -9.88
C THR A 35 5.30 -20.17 -10.68
N HIS A 36 4.28 -20.97 -11.00
CA HIS A 36 4.49 -22.05 -11.97
C HIS A 36 4.62 -21.45 -13.38
N THR A 37 5.49 -22.02 -14.22
CA THR A 37 5.93 -21.47 -15.53
C THR A 37 4.84 -21.24 -16.59
N LYS A 38 3.57 -21.46 -16.27
CA LYS A 38 2.41 -21.26 -17.16
C LYS A 38 1.50 -20.11 -16.75
N GLU A 39 1.71 -19.51 -15.59
CA GLU A 39 0.81 -18.49 -15.03
C GLU A 39 1.19 -17.09 -15.54
N ALA A 40 0.20 -16.30 -15.96
CA ALA A 40 0.45 -14.94 -16.44
C ALA A 40 0.68 -14.02 -15.24
N VAL A 41 1.87 -13.45 -15.13
CA VAL A 41 2.23 -12.52 -14.06
C VAL A 41 1.64 -11.14 -14.34
N LEU A 42 0.85 -10.64 -13.41
CA LEU A 42 0.09 -9.39 -13.54
C LEU A 42 0.75 -8.23 -12.81
N SER A 43 1.34 -8.48 -11.65
CA SER A 43 2.11 -7.49 -10.89
C SER A 43 3.20 -8.17 -10.09
N LYS A 44 4.35 -7.50 -9.92
CA LYS A 44 5.49 -8.06 -9.20
C LYS A 44 6.31 -6.96 -8.52
N ALA A 45 6.86 -7.26 -7.36
CA ALA A 45 7.85 -6.44 -6.67
C ALA A 45 8.85 -7.34 -5.92
N CYS A 46 10.13 -6.98 -5.97
CA CYS A 46 11.20 -7.73 -5.31
C CYS A 46 12.13 -6.78 -4.58
N LYS A 47 12.46 -7.10 -3.32
CA LYS A 47 13.34 -6.24 -2.51
C LYS A 47 14.12 -7.03 -1.47
N THR A 48 15.40 -6.74 -1.32
CA THR A 48 16.25 -7.34 -0.29
C THR A 48 15.69 -7.05 1.11
N LEU A 49 15.70 -8.04 1.99
CA LEU A 49 15.21 -7.88 3.35
C LEU A 49 16.20 -6.97 4.14
N PRO A 50 15.76 -5.84 4.72
CA PRO A 50 16.69 -4.83 5.26
C PRO A 50 17.62 -5.30 6.38
N ASN A 51 17.23 -6.32 7.15
CA ASN A 51 18.00 -6.84 8.29
C ASN A 51 18.72 -8.15 7.98
N ASP A 52 18.59 -8.68 6.76
CA ASP A 52 19.17 -9.95 6.34
C ASP A 52 19.32 -9.95 4.82
N ASP A 53 20.47 -9.48 4.34
CA ASP A 53 20.79 -9.37 2.92
C ASP A 53 20.95 -10.74 2.22
N SER A 54 20.98 -11.84 2.98
CA SER A 54 20.92 -13.19 2.43
C SER A 54 19.52 -13.57 1.97
N LYS A 55 18.50 -12.78 2.33
CA LYS A 55 17.10 -12.99 1.96
C LYS A 55 16.55 -11.85 1.13
N ARG A 56 15.56 -12.18 0.32
CA ARG A 56 14.77 -11.23 -0.47
C ARG A 56 13.30 -11.53 -0.36
N ILE A 57 12.52 -10.46 -0.29
CA ILE A 57 11.08 -10.47 -0.39
C ILE A 57 10.73 -10.47 -1.88
N ILE A 58 9.89 -11.41 -2.29
CA ILE A 58 9.29 -11.46 -3.62
C ILE A 58 7.78 -11.44 -3.40
N SER A 59 7.09 -10.51 -4.03
CA SER A 59 5.63 -10.46 -4.02
C SER A 59 5.13 -10.42 -5.46
N VAL A 60 4.21 -11.32 -5.78
CA VAL A 60 3.69 -11.50 -7.15
C VAL A 60 2.19 -11.72 -7.12
N ILE A 61 1.49 -11.11 -8.08
CA ILE A 61 0.12 -11.45 -8.42
C ILE A 61 0.14 -12.09 -9.81
N TYR A 62 -0.49 -13.25 -9.94
CA TYR A 62 -0.57 -13.96 -11.21
C TYR A 62 -1.95 -14.56 -11.44
N ASP A 63 -2.31 -14.69 -12.71
CA ASP A 63 -3.55 -15.31 -13.14
C ASP A 63 -3.46 -16.84 -13.01
N THR A 64 -4.43 -17.42 -12.31
CA THR A 64 -4.51 -18.88 -12.11
C THR A 64 -5.19 -19.59 -13.28
N GLY A 65 -5.81 -18.86 -14.21
CA GLY A 65 -6.67 -19.37 -15.27
C GLY A 65 -8.02 -19.91 -14.77
N LYS A 66 -8.31 -19.80 -13.46
CA LYS A 66 -9.55 -20.26 -12.84
C LYS A 66 -10.54 -19.12 -12.70
N THR A 67 -11.81 -19.48 -12.55
CA THR A 67 -12.88 -18.54 -12.26
C THR A 67 -13.77 -19.02 -11.12
N ASN A 68 -14.39 -18.09 -10.41
CA ASN A 68 -15.45 -18.34 -9.43
C ASN A 68 -16.66 -17.49 -9.84
N ASN A 69 -17.80 -18.12 -10.15
CA ASN A 69 -18.99 -17.43 -10.66
C ASN A 69 -18.67 -16.49 -11.84
N GLN A 70 -17.85 -16.96 -12.78
CA GLN A 70 -17.37 -16.20 -13.96
C GLN A 70 -16.40 -15.05 -13.63
N LEU A 71 -16.08 -14.79 -12.37
CA LEU A 71 -15.06 -13.83 -11.97
C LEU A 71 -13.68 -14.48 -11.98
N PRO A 72 -12.65 -13.84 -12.57
CA PRO A 72 -11.27 -14.35 -12.52
C PRO A 72 -10.77 -14.55 -11.09
N ILE A 73 -9.98 -15.61 -10.87
CA ILE A 73 -9.24 -15.82 -9.63
C ILE A 73 -7.75 -15.62 -9.90
N TYR A 74 -7.16 -14.67 -9.18
CA TYR A 74 -5.71 -14.47 -9.15
C TYR A 74 -5.14 -14.97 -7.83
N ASN A 75 -3.86 -15.30 -7.81
CA ASN A 75 -3.13 -15.57 -6.58
C ASN A 75 -2.17 -14.43 -6.29
N TRP A 76 -2.21 -13.93 -5.07
CA TRP A 76 -1.17 -13.08 -4.51
C TRP A 76 -0.25 -13.90 -3.62
N THR A 77 1.01 -14.04 -4.02
CA THR A 77 2.03 -14.76 -3.26
C THR A 77 3.10 -13.82 -2.75
N VAL A 78 3.43 -13.94 -1.47
CA VAL A 78 4.56 -13.28 -0.81
C VAL A 78 5.54 -14.33 -0.32
N ALA A 79 6.75 -14.33 -0.87
CA ALA A 79 7.79 -15.29 -0.58
C ALA A 79 9.06 -14.64 -0.05
N LEU A 80 9.80 -15.37 0.78
CA LEU A 80 11.18 -15.09 1.11
C LEU A 80 12.08 -16.08 0.40
N GLU A 81 12.95 -15.57 -0.45
CA GLU A 81 13.93 -16.34 -1.19
C GLU A 81 15.33 -16.15 -0.58
N ASN A 82 16.15 -17.21 -0.60
CA ASN A 82 17.58 -17.07 -0.37
C ASN A 82 18.28 -16.49 -1.62
N ASN A 83 18.97 -15.37 -1.46
CA ASN A 83 19.61 -14.64 -2.55
C ASN A 83 20.74 -15.41 -3.26
N LYS A 84 21.34 -16.41 -2.61
CA LYS A 84 22.44 -17.22 -3.19
C LYS A 84 21.92 -18.48 -3.86
N THR A 85 21.03 -19.22 -3.18
CA THR A 85 20.57 -20.54 -3.65
C THR A 85 19.32 -20.47 -4.50
N ARG A 86 18.61 -19.32 -4.53
CA ARG A 86 17.30 -19.15 -5.16
C ARG A 86 16.19 -20.03 -4.58
N LEU A 87 16.44 -20.67 -3.44
CA LEU A 87 15.43 -21.50 -2.78
C LEU A 87 14.46 -20.61 -2.00
N ILE A 88 13.16 -20.88 -2.17
CA ILE A 88 12.10 -20.28 -1.36
C ILE A 88 12.20 -20.85 0.06
N HIS A 89 12.50 -19.97 1.02
CA HIS A 89 12.57 -20.30 2.43
C HIS A 89 11.19 -20.42 3.07
N SER A 90 10.30 -19.50 2.71
CA SER A 90 8.93 -19.46 3.20
C SER A 90 8.03 -18.67 2.26
N SER A 91 6.74 -18.99 2.22
CA SER A 91 5.76 -18.24 1.42
C SER A 91 4.40 -18.14 2.10
N TYR A 92 3.60 -17.22 1.60
CA TYR A 92 2.18 -17.01 1.88
C TYR A 92 1.48 -16.80 0.54
N THR A 93 0.31 -17.39 0.35
CA THR A 93 -0.51 -17.19 -0.84
C THR A 93 -1.96 -16.93 -0.43
N GLU A 94 -2.58 -15.94 -1.06
CA GLU A 94 -3.99 -15.60 -0.90
C GLU A 94 -4.66 -15.51 -2.27
N GLU A 95 -5.89 -16.01 -2.39
CA GLU A 95 -6.70 -15.84 -3.59
C GLU A 95 -7.32 -14.43 -3.64
N ILE A 96 -7.33 -13.83 -4.82
CA ILE A 96 -8.02 -12.57 -5.14
C ILE A 96 -9.11 -12.91 -6.15
N ILE A 97 -10.37 -12.71 -5.76
CA ILE A 97 -11.50 -12.80 -6.67
C ILE A 97 -11.70 -11.41 -7.28
N VAL A 98 -11.59 -11.33 -8.61
CA VAL A 98 -11.61 -10.06 -9.33
C VAL A 98 -13.05 -9.69 -9.70
N ASP A 99 -13.62 -8.76 -8.96
CA ASP A 99 -14.92 -8.15 -9.27
C ASP A 99 -14.75 -6.73 -9.84
N SER A 100 -15.85 -5.98 -9.94
CA SER A 100 -15.83 -4.61 -10.47
C SER A 100 -15.11 -3.59 -9.59
N ALA A 101 -14.79 -3.92 -8.34
CA ALA A 101 -14.05 -3.07 -7.41
C ALA A 101 -12.55 -3.39 -7.35
N ILE A 102 -12.09 -4.45 -8.03
CA ILE A 102 -10.70 -4.90 -8.04
C ILE A 102 -10.11 -4.77 -9.45
N ASN A 103 -9.00 -4.05 -9.56
CA ASN A 103 -8.21 -3.92 -10.77
C ASN A 103 -6.73 -4.13 -10.47
N VAL A 104 -6.11 -5.12 -11.11
CA VAL A 104 -4.69 -5.41 -10.96
C VAL A 104 -3.91 -4.81 -12.14
N TYR A 105 -3.05 -3.86 -11.83
CA TYR A 105 -2.09 -3.24 -12.74
C TYR A 105 -0.66 -3.73 -12.48
N PRO A 106 0.29 -3.57 -13.42
CA PRO A 106 1.69 -3.93 -13.22
C PRO A 106 2.32 -3.39 -11.93
N SER A 107 1.93 -2.18 -11.52
CA SER A 107 2.43 -1.48 -10.32
C SER A 107 1.51 -1.60 -9.08
N SER A 108 0.70 -2.66 -8.98
CA SER A 108 -0.23 -2.86 -7.85
C SER A 108 0.46 -3.24 -6.54
N ILE A 109 1.68 -3.78 -6.61
CA ILE A 109 2.41 -4.26 -5.44
C ILE A 109 3.52 -3.27 -5.09
N TRP A 110 3.67 -2.98 -3.79
CA TRP A 110 4.82 -2.27 -3.26
C TRP A 110 5.35 -2.92 -1.97
N ILE A 111 6.64 -3.24 -1.92
CA ILE A 111 7.28 -3.76 -0.71
C ILE A 111 7.65 -2.59 0.22
N ASP A 112 7.00 -2.54 1.37
CA ASP A 112 7.20 -1.53 2.40
C ASP A 112 8.20 -2.06 3.45
N THR A 113 9.43 -1.56 3.38
CA THR A 113 10.53 -1.95 4.28
C THR A 113 10.75 -0.99 5.44
N ALA A 114 9.74 -0.24 5.88
CA ALA A 114 9.89 0.62 7.07
C ALA A 114 10.27 -0.19 8.33
N ASN A 115 10.63 0.50 9.40
CA ASN A 115 11.14 -0.15 10.61
C ASN A 115 10.01 -0.73 11.48
N TYR A 116 9.51 -1.91 11.10
CA TYR A 116 8.48 -2.65 11.85
C TYR A 116 9.10 -3.58 12.90
N THR A 117 9.91 -3.05 13.81
CA THR A 117 10.50 -3.84 14.92
C THR A 117 9.46 -4.08 16.01
N LEU A 118 8.82 -5.26 15.97
CA LEU A 118 7.70 -5.62 16.86
C LEU A 118 8.15 -6.20 18.20
N ALA A 119 9.34 -6.79 18.26
CA ALA A 119 9.97 -7.21 19.49
C ALA A 119 11.50 -7.27 19.31
N ASN A 120 12.24 -7.56 20.36
CA ASN A 120 13.68 -7.77 20.23
C ASN A 120 13.94 -8.96 19.29
N GLY A 121 14.74 -8.75 18.24
CA GLY A 121 15.02 -9.76 17.23
C GLY A 121 13.86 -10.08 16.28
N LEU A 122 12.71 -9.40 16.39
CA LEU A 122 11.56 -9.62 15.52
C LEU A 122 11.21 -8.33 14.76
N ARG A 123 11.56 -8.29 13.48
CA ARG A 123 11.17 -7.23 12.55
C ARG A 123 10.26 -7.80 11.46
N ALA A 124 9.05 -7.26 11.35
CA ALA A 124 8.17 -7.55 10.24
C ALA A 124 8.59 -6.79 8.98
N PHE A 125 8.07 -7.22 7.83
CA PHE A 125 8.14 -6.47 6.58
C PHE A 125 6.74 -6.27 6.01
N GLY A 126 6.53 -5.16 5.32
CA GLY A 126 5.24 -4.81 4.74
C GLY A 126 5.18 -5.12 3.25
N VAL A 127 4.00 -5.50 2.79
CA VAL A 127 3.63 -5.47 1.37
C VAL A 127 2.32 -4.71 1.26
N ARG A 128 2.29 -3.73 0.34
CA ARG A 128 1.13 -2.92 0.01
C ARG A 128 0.51 -3.42 -1.28
N LEU A 129 -0.81 -3.52 -1.28
CA LEU A 129 -1.62 -3.74 -2.47
C LEU A 129 -2.41 -2.47 -2.79
N ASN A 130 -2.34 -2.05 -4.03
CA ASN A 130 -3.17 -0.98 -4.58
C ASN A 130 -3.96 -1.55 -5.76
N ILE A 131 -4.94 -2.39 -5.42
CA ILE A 131 -5.78 -3.11 -6.38
C ILE A 131 -7.24 -2.66 -6.31
N GLU A 132 -7.61 -1.86 -5.32
CA GLU A 132 -8.94 -1.32 -5.17
C GLU A 132 -9.13 -0.19 -6.17
N SER A 133 -9.97 -0.43 -7.17
CA SER A 133 -10.53 0.63 -7.99
C SER A 133 -11.84 1.04 -7.32
N GLY A 134 -11.83 2.17 -6.62
CA GLY A 134 -13.06 2.72 -6.05
C GLY A 134 -14.16 2.73 -7.12
N PRO A 135 -15.37 2.20 -6.83
CA PRO A 135 -16.45 2.21 -7.81
C PRO A 135 -16.67 3.64 -8.30
N ASN A 136 -16.94 3.83 -9.59
CA ASN A 136 -17.08 5.15 -10.20
C ASN A 136 -17.98 6.09 -9.39
N CYS A 137 -18.98 5.55 -8.67
CA CYS A 137 -19.97 6.31 -7.90
C CYS A 137 -20.04 5.92 -6.42
N ALA A 138 -18.99 5.33 -5.84
CA ALA A 138 -18.97 5.06 -4.42
C ALA A 138 -18.79 6.37 -3.63
N ASN A 139 -19.60 6.56 -2.59
CA ASN A 139 -19.42 7.69 -1.67
C ASN A 139 -18.13 7.55 -0.84
N PHE A 140 -17.51 6.38 -0.83
CA PHE A 140 -16.36 6.07 -0.01
C PHE A 140 -15.37 5.13 -0.73
N TYR A 141 -14.09 5.34 -0.45
CA TYR A 141 -12.98 4.55 -0.96
C TYR A 141 -11.95 4.26 0.13
N GLN A 142 -11.45 3.03 0.14
CA GLN A 142 -10.29 2.56 0.88
C GLN A 142 -9.32 1.88 -0.09
N GLY A 143 -8.02 2.12 0.07
CA GLY A 143 -7.00 1.46 -0.74
C GLY A 143 -5.61 1.57 -0.13
N ASP A 144 -4.59 1.21 -0.92
CA ASP A 144 -3.20 1.12 -0.48
C ASP A 144 -3.10 0.21 0.77
N GLN A 145 -3.63 -1.00 0.65
CA GLN A 145 -3.79 -1.96 1.74
C GLN A 145 -2.43 -2.52 2.18
N LEU A 146 -2.02 -2.23 3.42
CA LEU A 146 -0.79 -2.72 4.01
C LEU A 146 -1.02 -4.04 4.75
N THR A 147 -0.23 -5.05 4.39
CA THR A 147 -0.10 -6.30 5.15
C THR A 147 1.30 -6.41 5.74
N LEU A 148 1.42 -6.66 7.04
CA LEU A 148 2.70 -6.94 7.70
C LEU A 148 2.89 -8.44 7.86
N PHE A 149 4.06 -8.91 7.46
CA PHE A 149 4.45 -10.31 7.51
C PHE A 149 5.60 -10.53 8.49
N THR A 150 5.57 -11.68 9.14
CA THR A 150 6.71 -12.27 9.86
C THR A 150 7.00 -13.66 9.33
N THR A 151 8.11 -14.25 9.75
CA THR A 151 8.40 -15.67 9.52
C THR A 151 8.24 -16.47 10.80
N LYS A 152 7.76 -17.70 10.66
CA LYS A 152 7.79 -18.72 11.72
C LYS A 152 8.14 -20.06 11.09
N GLY A 153 9.38 -20.50 11.32
CA GLY A 153 9.93 -21.67 10.61
C GLY A 153 9.94 -21.41 9.10
N ASN A 154 9.34 -22.32 8.33
CA ASN A 154 9.22 -22.24 6.87
C ASN A 154 7.94 -21.55 6.37
N LYS A 155 7.23 -20.81 7.23
CA LYS A 155 5.99 -20.11 6.87
C LYS A 155 6.16 -18.61 6.97
N THR A 156 5.72 -17.90 5.93
CA THR A 156 5.47 -16.47 5.97
C THR A 156 4.06 -16.29 6.52
N ILE A 157 3.91 -15.54 7.61
CA ILE A 157 2.64 -15.38 8.33
C ILE A 157 2.27 -13.90 8.33
N PRO A 158 1.09 -13.53 7.79
CA PRO A 158 0.56 -12.19 7.97
C PRO A 158 0.12 -12.01 9.42
N ILE A 159 0.58 -10.94 10.04
CA ILE A 159 0.25 -10.56 11.43
C ILE A 159 -0.51 -9.25 11.50
N LEU A 160 -0.64 -8.52 10.39
CA LEU A 160 -1.60 -7.44 10.16
C LEU A 160 -2.04 -7.60 8.72
N LYS A 161 -3.33 -7.77 8.44
CA LYS A 161 -3.84 -8.06 7.09
C LYS A 161 -4.56 -6.85 6.52
N LYS A 162 -4.13 -6.40 5.34
CA LYS A 162 -4.92 -5.47 4.49
C LYS A 162 -5.40 -4.20 5.20
N LEU A 163 -4.57 -3.59 6.05
CA LEU A 163 -4.87 -2.31 6.70
C LEU A 163 -4.96 -1.20 5.62
N PRO A 164 -6.11 -0.54 5.42
CA PRO A 164 -6.20 0.54 4.44
C PRO A 164 -5.35 1.75 4.85
N MET A 165 -4.51 2.23 3.93
CA MET A 165 -3.63 3.37 4.19
C MET A 165 -4.05 4.64 3.46
N LYS A 166 -5.02 4.55 2.56
CA LYS A 166 -5.58 5.67 1.81
C LYS A 166 -7.11 5.61 1.86
N PHE A 167 -7.73 6.78 2.03
CA PHE A 167 -9.19 6.93 2.15
C PHE A 167 -9.69 8.11 1.32
N ALA A 168 -10.92 8.03 0.83
CA ALA A 168 -11.67 9.17 0.33
C ALA A 168 -13.16 9.03 0.66
N HIS A 169 -13.84 10.12 0.98
CA HIS A 169 -15.28 10.18 1.24
C HIS A 169 -15.87 11.43 0.58
N TYR A 170 -16.87 11.23 -0.27
CA TYR A 170 -17.64 12.31 -0.87
C TYR A 170 -18.67 12.84 0.13
N ILE A 171 -18.52 14.10 0.53
CA ILE A 171 -19.38 14.77 1.51
C ILE A 171 -20.55 15.47 0.82
N LYS A 172 -20.30 16.06 -0.35
CA LYS A 172 -21.29 16.85 -1.09
C LYS A 172 -21.10 16.73 -2.60
N ASN A 173 -22.22 16.58 -3.32
CA ASN A 173 -22.31 16.51 -4.78
C ASN A 173 -21.26 15.56 -5.40
N PRO A 174 -21.31 14.24 -5.12
CA PRO A 174 -20.40 13.30 -5.76
C PRO A 174 -20.53 13.41 -7.28
N THR A 175 -19.41 13.40 -8.01
CA THR A 175 -19.33 13.69 -9.45
C THR A 175 -20.26 12.79 -10.30
N CYS A 176 -20.61 11.60 -9.81
CA CYS A 176 -21.60 10.72 -10.44
C CYS A 176 -23.06 11.19 -10.37
N ALA A 177 -23.41 12.07 -9.43
CA ALA A 177 -24.78 12.54 -9.22
C ALA A 177 -25.12 13.78 -10.07
N SER A 178 -24.14 14.44 -10.68
CA SER A 178 -24.38 15.62 -11.50
C SER A 178 -23.45 15.69 -12.70
N HIS A 179 -24.02 15.56 -13.90
CA HIS A 179 -23.40 16.04 -15.15
C HIS A 179 -23.22 17.58 -15.17
N ASP A 180 -23.62 18.24 -14.08
CA ASP A 180 -23.49 19.66 -13.86
C ASP A 180 -22.21 19.93 -13.06
N ASN A 181 -21.11 20.10 -13.79
CA ASN A 181 -19.80 20.42 -13.24
C ASN A 181 -19.75 21.83 -12.61
N SER A 182 -20.84 22.62 -12.67
CA SER A 182 -20.93 23.93 -12.03
C SER A 182 -21.17 23.87 -10.52
N LYS A 183 -21.46 22.68 -9.99
CA LYS A 183 -21.72 22.48 -8.56
C LYS A 183 -20.42 22.22 -7.80
N GLU A 184 -20.37 22.78 -6.60
CA GLU A 184 -19.30 22.55 -5.64
C GLU A 184 -19.29 21.09 -5.17
N GLU A 185 -18.20 20.39 -5.39
CA GLU A 185 -17.91 19.07 -4.82
C GLU A 185 -17.12 19.25 -3.52
N ILE A 186 -17.50 18.53 -2.47
CA ILE A 186 -16.70 18.44 -1.25
C ILE A 186 -16.33 16.98 -1.01
N THR A 187 -15.04 16.71 -0.94
CA THR A 187 -14.47 15.38 -0.73
C THR A 187 -13.44 15.42 0.38
N GLU A 188 -13.54 14.53 1.36
CA GLU A 188 -12.48 14.34 2.36
C GLU A 188 -11.53 13.23 1.92
N ARG A 189 -10.25 13.54 1.73
CA ARG A 189 -9.20 12.56 1.40
C ARG A 189 -8.29 12.37 2.59
N ALA A 190 -7.91 11.13 2.89
CA ALA A 190 -7.02 10.84 4.02
C ALA A 190 -5.90 9.86 3.67
N LYS A 191 -4.76 10.01 4.37
CA LYS A 191 -3.62 9.09 4.29
C LYS A 191 -3.15 8.74 5.69
N SER A 192 -2.92 7.45 5.91
CA SER A 192 -2.41 6.90 7.15
C SER A 192 -0.89 6.70 7.12
N SER A 193 -0.30 6.73 8.31
CA SER A 193 1.06 6.33 8.60
C SER A 193 1.05 5.48 9.86
N ILE A 194 2.03 4.58 10.01
CA ILE A 194 2.13 3.72 11.18
C ILE A 194 3.41 3.97 11.95
N THR A 195 3.34 3.81 13.26
CA THR A 195 4.48 3.92 14.18
C THR A 195 4.41 2.77 15.16
N ILE A 196 5.53 2.08 15.34
CA ILE A 196 5.63 1.04 16.36
C ILE A 196 5.88 1.69 17.72
N LEU A 197 5.04 1.39 18.70
CA LEU A 197 5.13 1.90 20.06
C LEU A 197 6.05 1.03 20.92
N LYS A 198 6.33 1.50 22.14
CA LYS A 198 7.12 0.75 23.14
C LYS A 198 6.24 -0.13 24.04
N THR A 199 4.95 0.16 24.12
CA THR A 199 3.96 -0.66 24.85
C THR A 199 3.78 -2.00 24.13
N LYS A 200 3.46 -3.06 24.89
CA LYS A 200 3.46 -4.43 24.39
C LYS A 200 2.31 -5.26 24.92
N GLN A 201 1.61 -5.90 23.99
CA GLN A 201 0.48 -6.78 24.27
C GLN A 201 0.82 -8.14 23.67
N HIS A 202 0.65 -9.21 24.46
CA HIS A 202 0.99 -10.57 24.03
C HIS A 202 2.42 -10.72 23.46
N GLY A 203 3.37 -9.94 23.98
CA GLY A 203 4.78 -10.00 23.63
C GLY A 203 5.22 -9.15 22.43
N LEU A 204 4.29 -8.55 21.67
CA LEU A 204 4.60 -7.68 20.53
C LEU A 204 4.25 -6.21 20.82
N ASN A 205 5.02 -5.31 20.23
CA ASN A 205 4.85 -3.86 20.34
C ASN A 205 3.56 -3.39 19.67
N ASP A 206 2.82 -2.50 20.34
CA ASP A 206 1.60 -1.91 19.79
C ASP A 206 1.88 -1.05 18.56
N ILE A 207 0.87 -0.90 17.69
CA ILE A 207 0.99 -0.10 16.48
C ILE A 207 0.06 1.11 16.60
N LYS A 208 0.64 2.32 16.51
CA LYS A 208 -0.12 3.56 16.36
C LYS A 208 -0.31 3.87 14.88
N ILE A 209 -1.55 3.98 14.46
CA ILE A 209 -1.96 4.51 13.17
C ILE A 209 -2.25 6.00 13.35
N THR A 210 -1.64 6.84 12.50
CA THR A 210 -1.91 8.27 12.43
C THR A 210 -2.41 8.60 11.04
N THR A 211 -3.63 9.13 10.95
CA THR A 211 -4.28 9.47 9.70
C THR A 211 -4.43 10.98 9.59
N LYS A 212 -3.91 11.56 8.52
CA LYS A 212 -4.13 12.96 8.17
C LYS A 212 -5.21 13.02 7.11
N SER A 213 -6.26 13.79 7.34
CA SER A 213 -7.32 14.05 6.36
C SER A 213 -7.33 15.51 5.93
N PHE A 214 -7.81 15.73 4.72
CA PHE A 214 -8.00 17.04 4.12
C PHE A 214 -9.40 17.07 3.52
N LEU A 215 -10.19 18.06 3.93
CA LEU A 215 -11.45 18.37 3.28
C LEU A 215 -11.13 19.25 2.07
N ILE A 216 -11.49 18.76 0.89
CA ILE A 216 -11.16 19.36 -0.39
C ILE A 216 -12.45 19.81 -1.05
N LYS A 217 -12.47 21.07 -1.45
CA LYS A 217 -13.51 21.67 -2.26
C LYS A 217 -13.03 21.76 -3.71
N SER A 218 -13.85 21.31 -4.65
CA SER A 218 -13.56 21.43 -6.09
C SER A 218 -14.73 22.13 -6.79
N ILE A 219 -14.42 23.09 -7.66
CA ILE A 219 -15.39 23.81 -8.50
C ILE A 219 -14.95 23.69 -9.96
N ASN A 220 -15.87 23.32 -10.86
CA ASN A 220 -15.60 23.22 -12.31
C ASN A 220 -14.42 22.32 -12.67
N ASN A 221 -14.04 21.36 -11.82
CA ASN A 221 -12.90 20.44 -11.98
C ASN A 221 -11.54 21.11 -12.26
N ASN A 222 -11.40 22.42 -12.01
CA ASN A 222 -10.21 23.16 -12.44
C ASN A 222 -9.28 23.55 -11.28
N GLU A 223 -9.77 23.61 -10.02
CA GLU A 223 -8.93 23.86 -8.85
C GLU A 223 -9.46 23.13 -7.59
N ASP A 224 -8.57 22.34 -6.95
CA ASP A 224 -8.81 21.71 -5.65
C ASP A 224 -8.34 22.68 -4.53
N GLU A 225 -9.27 23.14 -3.69
CA GLU A 225 -8.99 23.97 -2.50
C GLU A 225 -9.08 23.11 -1.23
N ILE A 226 -8.04 23.13 -0.40
CA ILE A 226 -8.10 22.51 0.93
C ILE A 226 -8.79 23.49 1.89
N ILE A 227 -9.97 23.11 2.38
CA ILE A 227 -10.80 23.96 3.24
C ILE A 227 -10.74 23.57 4.72
N ASP A 228 -10.34 22.33 5.05
CA ASP A 228 -10.08 21.89 6.42
C ASP A 228 -9.05 20.74 6.44
N SER A 229 -8.43 20.50 7.59
CA SER A 229 -7.58 19.33 7.81
C SER A 229 -7.72 18.79 9.23
N ARG A 230 -7.76 17.46 9.36
CA ARG A 230 -7.92 16.78 10.64
C ARG A 230 -6.85 15.71 10.82
N ILE A 231 -6.53 15.39 12.07
CA ILE A 231 -5.62 14.29 12.41
C ILE A 231 -6.33 13.35 13.37
N PHE A 232 -6.31 12.07 13.02
CA PHE A 232 -6.86 10.99 13.84
C PHE A 232 -5.76 10.04 14.24
N THR A 233 -5.88 9.47 15.43
CA THR A 233 -4.93 8.46 15.90
C THR A 233 -5.68 7.29 16.50
N LYS A 234 -5.30 6.08 16.07
CA LYS A 234 -5.79 4.82 16.61
C LYS A 234 -4.60 3.97 17.02
N THR A 235 -4.70 3.26 18.14
CA THR A 235 -3.71 2.24 18.51
C THR A 235 -4.35 0.88 18.37
N ILE A 236 -3.65 -0.04 17.71
CA ILE A 236 -4.06 -1.43 17.57
C ILE A 236 -3.09 -2.32 18.34
N TYR A 237 -3.63 -3.41 18.87
CA TYR A 237 -2.95 -4.28 19.82
C TYR A 237 -2.86 -5.68 19.23
N PHE A 238 -1.75 -6.37 19.49
CA PHE A 238 -1.62 -7.77 19.07
C PHE A 238 -2.47 -8.66 19.98
N ASN A 239 -3.39 -9.44 19.41
CA ASN A 239 -4.30 -10.30 20.18
C ASN A 239 -3.71 -11.69 20.51
N GLY A 240 -2.43 -11.92 20.20
CA GLY A 240 -1.76 -13.22 20.29
C GLY A 240 -1.70 -13.99 18.96
N VAL A 241 -2.46 -13.54 17.96
CA VAL A 241 -2.50 -14.11 16.60
C VAL A 241 -2.16 -13.06 15.55
N GLU A 242 -2.86 -11.92 15.57
CA GLU A 242 -2.68 -10.80 14.64
C GLU A 242 -3.06 -9.45 15.28
N TYR A 243 -2.75 -8.37 14.57
CA TYR A 243 -3.25 -7.03 14.84
C TYR A 243 -4.57 -6.86 14.10
N GLU A 244 -5.64 -6.62 14.85
CA GLU A 244 -6.95 -6.27 14.29
C GLU A 244 -7.16 -4.75 14.38
N PHE A 245 -7.82 -4.19 13.36
CA PHE A 245 -8.05 -2.75 13.26
C PHE A 245 -9.52 -2.40 13.03
N GLY A 246 -10.43 -3.36 13.21
CA GLY A 246 -11.89 -3.15 13.12
C GLY A 246 -12.42 -3.04 11.69
N GLY A 247 -13.73 -2.83 11.58
CA GLY A 247 -14.45 -2.76 10.31
C GLY A 247 -14.40 -1.38 9.63
N LEU A 248 -15.18 -1.23 8.57
CA LEU A 248 -15.23 -0.02 7.73
C LEU A 248 -15.51 1.25 8.55
N GLU A 249 -16.51 1.24 9.42
CA GLU A 249 -16.91 2.37 10.27
C GLU A 249 -15.88 2.73 11.36
N GLU A 250 -14.88 1.88 11.59
CA GLU A 250 -13.81 2.15 12.56
C GLU A 250 -12.52 2.64 11.91
N ASN A 251 -12.50 2.77 10.58
CA ASN A 251 -11.32 3.15 9.80
C ASN A 251 -11.60 4.37 8.92
N PRO A 252 -10.69 5.36 8.89
CA PRO A 252 -9.41 5.41 9.61
C PRO A 252 -9.56 5.66 11.12
N SER A 253 -10.74 6.13 11.55
CA SER A 253 -11.15 6.28 12.94
C SER A 253 -12.67 6.49 12.99
N LYS A 254 -13.30 6.36 14.16
CA LYS A 254 -14.75 6.63 14.31
C LYS A 254 -15.07 8.12 14.13
N GLU A 255 -14.17 8.97 14.58
CA GLU A 255 -14.28 10.43 14.54
C GLU A 255 -14.25 10.98 13.10
N TRP A 256 -13.62 10.26 12.18
CA TRP A 256 -13.56 10.66 10.76
C TRP A 256 -14.95 10.68 10.11
N TRP A 257 -15.84 9.78 10.53
CA TRP A 257 -17.20 9.66 10.01
C TRP A 257 -18.17 10.73 10.55
N VAL A 258 -17.75 11.50 11.55
CA VAL A 258 -18.54 12.60 12.11
C VAL A 258 -18.15 13.88 11.39
N HIS A 259 -19.02 14.35 10.50
CA HIS A 259 -18.91 15.66 9.87
C HIS A 259 -19.67 16.69 10.69
N LYS A 260 -19.07 17.85 10.94
CA LYS A 260 -19.78 18.97 11.56
C LYS A 260 -20.62 19.63 10.47
N GLU A 261 -21.92 19.72 10.70
CA GLU A 261 -22.86 20.51 9.89
C GLU A 261 -22.51 22.01 9.92
#